data_AF-A0A7N0RGM6-F1
#
_entry.id   AF-A0A7N0RGM6-F1
#
_cell.length_a   1.000
_cell.length_b   1.000
_cell.length_c   1.000
_cell.angle_alpha   90.00
_cell.angle_beta   90.00
_cell.angle_gamma   90.00
#
_symmetry.space_group_name_H-M   'P 1'
#
loop_
_entity.id
_entity.type
_entity.pdbx_description
1 polymer ?
#
loop_
_entity_poly.entity_id
_entity_poly.type
_entity_poly.pdbx_seq_one_letter_code
_entity_poly.pdbx_strand_id
1 'polypeptide(L)'
;MVIVHISNHVCAISYWMMLFANRYEIVEGEHTLWTGLSKPYRETIRAFLTYFQDQILRRQDETFCFSNGSIGNFFFAGARIFFLSLDAAIFLFSRVSGIPAQSLVLPVISTNDRLTLGCELLDGSIIRGQNAISHPSSGALGPVKKDASANPALPSRIKRIFYISSEGSNSLHEVFPSPHPTVLERLKEVDCIVYAMGSLFTSICPSLVLKGVGEAIASRSCPKVLLLNSSHDRETAGFTAISFVAAITDALNRTHGDAHNCLQNSPKSYVNTLFVPRDGQVPVEAERLADLGITELVVVDSVHDSKVGQIYDPKSLIQALADLLRK
;
A
#
# COMPACT_ATOMS: atom_id res chain seq x y z
N MET A 1 0.55 -4.00 -2.94
CA MET A 1 -0.27 -4.40 -1.77
C MET A 1 0.55 -5.34 -0.91
N VAL A 2 0.97 -4.91 0.28
CA VAL A 2 1.69 -5.76 1.24
C VAL A 2 0.61 -6.39 2.13
N ILE A 3 0.32 -7.68 1.95
CA ILE A 3 -0.44 -8.46 2.93
C ILE A 3 0.55 -8.82 4.04
N VAL A 4 0.49 -8.12 5.17
CA VAL A 4 1.20 -8.52 6.39
C VAL A 4 0.17 -9.10 7.35
N HIS A 5 0.24 -10.41 7.54
CA HIS A 5 -0.34 -11.04 8.72
C HIS A 5 0.48 -10.58 9.94
N ILE A 6 -0.14 -9.83 10.84
CA ILE A 6 0.53 -9.30 12.04
C ILE A 6 0.41 -10.35 13.16
N SER A 7 1.53 -10.96 13.52
CA SER A 7 1.68 -11.69 14.80
C SER A 7 2.29 -10.75 15.83
N ASN A 8 1.74 -10.75 17.05
CA ASN A 8 1.97 -9.77 18.11
C ASN A 8 3.40 -9.68 18.65
N HIS A 9 4.34 -10.51 18.21
CA HIS A 9 5.72 -10.51 18.72
C HIS A 9 6.76 -9.87 17.79
N VAL A 10 6.42 -9.53 16.54
CA VAL A 10 7.41 -9.02 15.57
C VAL A 10 7.07 -7.65 14.98
N CYS A 11 6.04 -7.00 15.54
CA CYS A 11 5.67 -5.62 15.23
C CYS A 11 6.72 -4.58 15.66
N ALA A 12 7.82 -5.01 16.28
CA ALA A 12 8.83 -4.10 16.80
C ALA A 12 9.57 -3.36 15.67
N ILE A 13 10.17 -4.06 14.70
CA ILE A 13 11.13 -3.42 13.75
C ILE A 13 10.47 -2.33 12.87
N SER A 14 9.17 -2.45 12.57
CA SER A 14 8.42 -1.48 11.75
C SER A 14 8.11 -0.17 12.48
N TYR A 15 8.00 -0.19 13.81
CA TYR A 15 7.51 0.92 14.64
C TYR A 15 8.61 1.69 15.38
N TRP A 16 9.88 1.41 15.11
CA TRP A 16 10.95 2.07 15.85
C TRP A 16 11.33 3.37 15.15
N MET A 17 10.77 4.47 15.64
CA MET A 17 11.20 5.82 15.28
C MET A 17 12.53 6.12 15.97
N MET A 18 13.52 6.58 15.20
CA MET A 18 14.82 6.91 15.74
C MET A 18 14.87 8.39 16.19
N LEU A 19 15.26 8.62 17.46
CA LEU A 19 15.70 9.93 17.95
C LEU A 19 17.22 10.06 17.76
N PHE A 20 17.72 11.28 17.55
CA PHE A 20 19.11 11.53 17.13
C PHE A 20 20.17 10.95 18.10
N ALA A 21 19.89 10.97 19.41
CA ALA A 21 20.79 10.40 20.44
C ALA A 21 20.85 8.86 20.41
N ASN A 22 19.76 8.21 20.03
CA ASN A 22 19.61 6.75 20.07
C ASN A 22 20.27 6.05 18.87
N ARG A 23 20.68 6.79 17.84
CA ARG A 23 21.20 6.22 16.58
C ARG A 23 22.49 5.43 16.78
N TYR A 24 23.48 6.03 17.45
CA TYR A 24 24.79 5.40 17.62
C TYR A 24 24.66 4.12 18.43
N GLU A 25 23.92 4.17 19.54
CA GLU A 25 23.62 3.00 20.37
C GLU A 25 22.88 1.90 19.59
N ILE A 26 22.00 2.24 18.64
CA ILE A 26 21.34 1.25 17.78
C ILE A 26 22.36 0.58 16.86
N VAL A 27 23.20 1.34 16.18
CA VAL A 27 24.21 0.81 15.24
C VAL A 27 25.32 0.03 15.96
N GLU A 28 25.71 0.50 17.15
CA GLU A 28 26.72 -0.13 18.02
C GLU A 28 26.17 -1.35 18.78
N GLY A 29 24.84 -1.52 18.84
CA GLY A 29 24.20 -2.68 19.45
C GLY A 29 23.92 -2.55 20.94
N GLU A 30 24.05 -1.34 21.50
CA GLU A 30 23.95 -1.04 22.93
C GLU A 30 22.56 -0.57 23.36
N HIS A 31 21.72 -0.14 22.40
CA HIS A 31 20.38 0.35 22.72
C HIS A 31 19.50 -0.76 23.32
N THR A 32 18.69 -0.40 24.31
CA THR A 32 17.68 -1.26 24.99
C THR A 32 16.71 -1.98 24.05
N LEU A 33 16.58 -1.48 22.84
CA LEU A 33 15.77 -2.01 21.76
C LEU A 33 16.26 -3.42 21.35
N TRP A 34 17.56 -3.70 21.49
CA TRP A 34 18.14 -5.01 21.21
C TRP A 34 17.86 -6.07 22.28
N THR A 35 17.22 -5.71 23.39
CA THR A 35 16.90 -6.63 24.49
C THR A 35 15.98 -7.75 24.00
N GLY A 36 16.30 -8.99 24.35
CA GLY A 36 15.51 -10.17 23.96
C GLY A 36 15.82 -10.73 22.57
N LEU A 37 16.68 -10.08 21.77
CA LEU A 37 17.11 -10.58 20.47
C LEU A 37 18.41 -11.39 20.58
N SER A 38 18.48 -12.51 19.84
CA SER A 38 19.67 -13.36 19.81
C SER A 38 20.85 -12.63 19.14
N LYS A 39 22.08 -12.94 19.56
CA LYS A 39 23.29 -12.31 18.99
C LYS A 39 23.35 -12.42 17.46
N PRO A 40 23.15 -13.59 16.81
CA PRO A 40 23.19 -13.68 15.35
C PRO A 40 22.16 -12.76 14.67
N TYR A 41 20.96 -12.69 15.22
CA TYR A 41 19.87 -11.88 14.68
C TYR A 41 20.19 -10.37 14.75
N ARG A 42 20.75 -9.91 15.88
CA ARG A 42 21.21 -8.52 16.04
C ARG A 42 22.30 -8.17 15.03
N GLU A 43 23.32 -9.02 14.89
CA GLU A 43 24.42 -8.78 13.95
C GLU A 43 23.93 -8.71 12.50
N THR A 44 22.96 -9.55 12.12
CA THR A 44 22.34 -9.47 10.79
C THR A 44 21.67 -8.11 10.55
N ILE A 45 20.84 -7.62 11.47
CA ILE A 45 20.17 -6.32 11.30
C ILE A 45 21.20 -5.19 11.27
N ARG A 46 22.16 -5.21 12.20
CA ARG A 46 23.21 -4.20 12.31
C ARG A 46 24.05 -4.09 11.05
N ALA A 47 24.42 -5.20 10.40
CA ALA A 47 25.21 -5.18 9.18
C ALA A 47 24.59 -4.28 8.09
N PHE A 48 23.27 -4.36 7.89
CA PHE A 48 22.59 -3.55 6.87
C PHE A 48 22.31 -2.11 7.32
N LEU A 49 22.12 -1.87 8.63
CA LEU A 49 22.06 -0.51 9.16
C LEU A 49 23.39 0.23 8.98
N THR A 50 24.50 -0.42 9.32
CA THR A 50 25.86 0.10 9.12
C THR A 50 26.13 0.34 7.64
N TYR A 51 25.72 -0.59 6.77
CA TYR A 51 25.88 -0.43 5.32
C TYR A 51 25.08 0.77 4.80
N PHE A 52 23.82 0.93 5.20
CA PHE A 52 23.01 2.11 4.83
C PHE A 52 23.70 3.41 5.29
N GLN A 53 24.21 3.46 6.52
CA GLN A 53 24.91 4.62 7.04
C GLN A 53 26.18 4.94 6.22
N ASP A 54 27.00 3.94 5.89
CA ASP A 54 28.19 4.13 5.03
C ASP A 54 27.81 4.71 3.66
N GLN A 55 26.72 4.22 3.04
CA GLN A 55 26.24 4.74 1.76
C GLN A 55 25.77 6.19 1.83
N ILE A 56 25.18 6.61 2.95
CA ILE A 56 24.80 8.00 3.18
C ILE A 56 26.03 8.88 3.37
N LEU A 57 27.01 8.45 4.18
CA LEU A 57 28.24 9.20 4.45
C LEU A 57 29.12 9.42 3.22
N ARG A 58 29.02 8.55 2.20
CA ARG A 58 29.74 8.71 0.92
C ARG A 58 29.15 9.80 0.01
N ARG A 59 27.94 10.31 0.30
CA ARG A 59 27.30 11.37 -0.50
C ARG A 59 27.86 12.73 -0.07
N GLN A 60 28.38 13.51 -1.02
CA GLN A 60 29.13 14.74 -0.74
C GLN A 60 28.23 15.97 -0.50
N ASP A 61 27.01 15.99 -1.05
CA ASP A 61 26.24 17.24 -1.20
C ASP A 61 24.92 17.32 -0.41
N GLU A 62 24.56 16.31 0.39
CA GLU A 62 23.29 16.32 1.14
C GLU A 62 23.44 15.80 2.58
N THR A 63 23.07 16.63 3.55
CA THR A 63 22.93 16.19 4.94
C THR A 63 21.66 15.37 5.08
N PHE A 64 21.79 14.05 5.30
CA PHE A 64 20.64 13.19 5.55
C PHE A 64 20.12 13.33 6.99
N CYS A 65 18.85 13.70 7.14
CA CYS A 65 18.19 13.75 8.45
C CYS A 65 17.56 12.40 8.78
N PHE A 66 18.03 11.77 9.86
CA PHE A 66 17.51 10.48 10.33
C PHE A 66 16.27 10.63 11.23
N SER A 67 15.93 11.84 11.66
CA SER A 67 14.78 12.10 12.54
C SER A 67 13.49 11.64 11.90
N ASN A 68 12.58 11.08 12.70
CA ASN A 68 11.30 10.51 12.26
C ASN A 68 11.39 9.34 11.27
N GLY A 69 12.59 8.84 10.98
CA GLY A 69 12.77 7.64 10.16
C GLY A 69 12.49 6.36 10.94
N SER A 70 11.96 5.36 10.23
CA SER A 70 11.77 3.99 10.76
C SER A 70 13.06 3.18 10.61
N ILE A 71 13.49 2.51 11.67
CA ILE A 71 14.65 1.60 11.63
C ILE A 71 14.44 0.48 10.61
N GLY A 72 13.22 -0.06 10.50
CA GLY A 72 12.87 -1.03 9.47
C GLY A 72 13.13 -0.50 8.06
N ASN A 73 12.81 0.77 7.79
CA ASN A 73 13.07 1.39 6.48
C ASN A 73 14.56 1.57 6.22
N PHE A 74 15.37 1.92 7.22
CA PHE A 74 16.82 2.03 7.07
C PHE A 74 17.46 0.66 6.82
N PHE A 75 17.05 -0.36 7.57
CA PHE A 75 17.49 -1.74 7.35
C PHE A 75 17.11 -2.22 5.95
N PHE A 76 15.86 -1.99 5.53
CA PHE A 76 15.37 -2.38 4.21
C PHE A 76 16.11 -1.64 3.08
N ALA A 77 16.35 -0.34 3.25
CA ALA A 77 17.14 0.44 2.30
C ALA A 77 18.58 -0.07 2.21
N GLY A 78 19.22 -0.36 3.34
CA GLY A 78 20.55 -0.96 3.38
C GLY A 78 20.60 -2.31 2.66
N ALA A 79 19.64 -3.20 2.93
CA ALA A 79 19.52 -4.48 2.25
C ALA A 79 19.31 -4.34 0.75
N ARG A 80 18.42 -3.42 0.32
CA ARG A 80 18.16 -3.17 -1.10
C ARG A 80 19.39 -2.65 -1.83
N ILE A 81 20.13 -1.70 -1.24
CA ILE A 81 21.35 -1.17 -1.87
C ILE A 81 22.42 -2.26 -1.94
N PHE A 82 22.57 -3.07 -0.89
CA PHE A 82 23.54 -4.15 -0.85
C PHE A 82 23.27 -5.23 -1.91
N PHE A 83 22.03 -5.69 -2.03
CA PHE A 83 21.68 -6.74 -2.99
C PHE A 83 21.48 -6.24 -4.42
N LEU A 84 21.27 -4.94 -4.62
CA LEU A 84 20.79 -4.35 -5.88
C LEU A 84 19.52 -5.04 -6.41
N SER A 85 18.71 -5.56 -5.49
CA SER A 85 17.50 -6.33 -5.77
C SER A 85 16.44 -6.05 -4.71
N LEU A 86 15.29 -5.56 -5.17
CA LEU A 86 14.13 -5.33 -4.32
C LEU A 86 13.59 -6.65 -3.73
N ASP A 87 13.53 -7.70 -4.55
CA ASP A 87 13.03 -9.01 -4.15
C ASP A 87 13.89 -9.67 -3.07
N ALA A 88 15.22 -9.62 -3.22
CA ALA A 88 16.14 -10.16 -2.21
C ALA A 88 16.02 -9.39 -0.88
N ALA A 89 15.87 -8.06 -0.94
CA ALA A 89 15.66 -7.23 0.25
C ALA A 89 14.33 -7.56 0.95
N ILE A 90 13.24 -7.75 0.19
CA ILE A 90 11.93 -8.16 0.74
C ILE A 90 12.01 -9.54 1.37
N PHE A 91 12.69 -10.49 0.72
CA PHE A 91 12.88 -11.83 1.27
C PHE A 91 13.62 -11.78 2.62
N LEU A 92 14.76 -11.08 2.68
CA LEU A 92 15.50 -10.90 3.92
C LEU A 92 14.64 -10.21 4.99
N PHE A 93 13.96 -9.13 4.64
CA PHE A 93 13.08 -8.39 5.56
C PHE A 93 11.97 -9.28 6.11
N SER A 94 11.41 -10.16 5.29
CA SER A 94 10.37 -11.10 5.70
C SER A 94 10.90 -12.15 6.69
N ARG A 95 12.11 -12.66 6.47
CA ARG A 95 12.75 -13.62 7.38
C ARG A 95 13.11 -12.98 8.71
N VAL A 96 13.69 -11.78 8.66
CA VAL A 96 14.01 -11.01 9.87
C VAL A 96 12.72 -10.68 10.61
N SER A 97 11.69 -10.15 9.95
CA SER A 97 10.42 -9.78 10.60
C SER A 97 9.53 -10.96 10.99
N GLY A 98 10.04 -12.20 10.96
CA GLY A 98 9.31 -13.38 11.41
C GLY A 98 7.98 -13.60 10.69
N ILE A 99 7.86 -13.12 9.45
CA ILE A 99 6.68 -13.36 8.63
C ILE A 99 6.54 -14.88 8.44
N PRO A 100 5.33 -15.46 8.63
CA PRO A 100 5.13 -16.90 8.47
C PRO A 100 5.70 -17.42 7.16
N ALA A 101 6.32 -18.60 7.18
CA ALA A 101 7.01 -19.14 6.01
C ALA A 101 6.08 -19.38 4.81
N GLN A 102 4.79 -19.52 5.07
CA GLN A 102 3.73 -19.71 4.08
C GLN A 102 3.24 -18.39 3.47
N SER A 103 3.63 -17.25 4.02
CA SER A 103 3.27 -15.93 3.50
C SER A 103 4.31 -15.46 2.48
N LEU A 104 3.82 -14.91 1.37
CA LEU A 104 4.63 -14.34 0.31
C LEU A 104 4.37 -12.85 0.20
N VAL A 105 5.43 -12.05 0.33
CA VAL A 105 5.40 -10.60 0.13
C VAL A 105 6.08 -10.29 -1.19
N LEU A 106 5.35 -9.68 -2.12
CA LEU A 106 5.86 -9.35 -3.46
C LEU A 106 5.76 -7.85 -3.70
N PRO A 107 6.79 -7.22 -4.30
CA PRO A 107 6.62 -5.91 -4.88
C PRO A 107 5.73 -6.04 -6.12
N VAL A 108 4.79 -5.11 -6.30
CA VAL A 108 3.90 -5.17 -7.48
C VAL A 108 4.66 -4.86 -8.78
N ILE A 109 5.70 -4.03 -8.69
CA ILE A 109 6.66 -3.74 -9.76
C ILE A 109 8.05 -4.03 -9.20
N SER A 110 8.83 -4.86 -9.88
CA SER A 110 10.25 -5.04 -9.54
C SER A 110 11.11 -4.21 -10.50
N THR A 111 11.49 -3.03 -10.05
CA THR A 111 12.48 -2.19 -10.72
C THR A 111 13.40 -1.54 -9.68
N ASN A 112 14.64 -1.29 -10.10
CA ASN A 112 15.57 -0.47 -9.34
C ASN A 112 15.37 1.04 -9.60
N ASP A 113 14.61 1.39 -10.64
CA ASP A 113 14.38 2.77 -11.06
C ASP A 113 13.32 3.46 -10.19
N ARG A 114 13.40 4.78 -10.13
CA ARG A 114 12.45 5.58 -9.36
C ARG A 114 11.23 5.90 -10.20
N LEU A 115 10.13 5.20 -9.92
CA LEU A 115 8.81 5.52 -10.47
C LEU A 115 8.09 6.54 -9.58
N THR A 116 7.44 7.51 -10.21
CA THR A 116 6.61 8.51 -9.52
C THR A 116 5.15 8.29 -9.87
N LEU A 117 4.26 8.31 -8.87
CA LEU A 117 2.82 8.27 -9.12
C LEU A 117 2.30 9.65 -9.53
N GLY A 118 1.44 9.71 -10.53
CA GLY A 118 0.64 10.89 -10.88
C GLY A 118 -0.85 10.57 -10.92
N CYS A 119 -1.68 11.60 -10.86
CA CYS A 119 -3.11 11.49 -11.13
C CYS A 119 -3.61 12.63 -12.01
N GLU A 120 -4.67 12.34 -12.76
CA GLU A 120 -5.48 13.31 -13.50
C GLU A 120 -6.82 13.45 -12.76
N LEU A 121 -7.28 14.67 -12.51
CA LEU A 121 -8.58 14.95 -11.92
C LEU A 121 -9.66 15.09 -13.01
N LEU A 122 -10.94 15.03 -12.63
CA LEU A 122 -12.06 15.18 -13.59
C LEU A 122 -12.10 16.54 -14.28
N ASP A 123 -11.49 17.57 -13.69
CA ASP A 123 -11.37 18.90 -14.31
C ASP A 123 -10.20 19.01 -15.30
N GLY A 124 -9.44 17.93 -15.50
CA GLY A 124 -8.28 17.86 -16.37
C GLY A 124 -6.96 18.28 -15.74
N SER A 125 -6.95 18.73 -14.48
CA SER A 125 -5.71 19.05 -13.77
C SER A 125 -4.89 17.79 -13.45
N ILE A 126 -3.56 17.95 -13.39
CA ILE A 126 -2.62 16.85 -13.12
C ILE A 126 -1.84 17.13 -11.85
N ILE A 127 -1.81 16.15 -10.93
CA ILE A 127 -1.00 16.18 -9.71
C ILE A 127 0.10 15.12 -9.84
N ARG A 128 1.35 15.51 -9.61
CA ARG A 128 2.52 14.64 -9.69
C ARG A 128 3.11 14.40 -8.30
N GLY A 129 3.37 13.14 -7.97
CA GLY A 129 3.93 12.71 -6.69
C GLY A 129 2.86 12.18 -5.74
N GLN A 130 3.09 10.99 -5.19
CA GLN A 130 2.17 10.32 -4.26
C GLN A 130 1.80 11.20 -3.06
N ASN A 131 2.78 11.89 -2.48
CA ASN A 131 2.54 12.78 -1.33
C ASN A 131 1.74 14.01 -1.74
N ALA A 132 1.99 14.60 -2.91
CA ALA A 132 1.21 15.74 -3.40
C ALA A 132 -0.27 15.39 -3.60
N ILE A 133 -0.57 14.14 -3.95
CA ILE A 133 -1.93 13.61 -4.07
C ILE A 133 -2.56 13.42 -2.68
N SER A 134 -1.92 12.64 -1.82
CA SER A 134 -2.52 12.14 -0.56
C SER A 134 -2.33 13.07 0.65
N HIS A 135 -1.15 13.67 0.83
CA HIS A 135 -0.78 14.47 1.99
C HIS A 135 0.35 15.45 1.64
N PRO A 136 0.04 16.61 1.04
CA PRO A 136 1.05 17.54 0.55
C PRO A 136 1.76 18.18 1.74
N SER A 137 3.09 18.06 1.79
CA SER A 137 3.87 18.68 2.85
C SER A 137 3.96 20.19 2.64
N SER A 138 3.53 20.99 3.61
CA SER A 138 3.66 22.46 3.60
C SER A 138 5.10 22.96 3.84
N GLY A 139 6.12 22.13 3.62
CA GLY A 139 7.52 22.41 3.96
C GLY A 139 7.87 22.30 5.45
N ALA A 140 6.91 21.95 6.32
CA ALA A 140 7.14 21.77 7.75
C ALA A 140 7.70 20.36 8.07
N LEU A 141 8.74 20.29 8.89
CA LEU A 141 9.40 19.07 9.41
C LEU A 141 8.57 18.37 10.52
N GLY A 142 7.26 18.23 10.30
CA GLY A 142 6.34 17.57 11.23
C GLY A 142 6.02 16.12 10.82
N PRO A 143 5.47 15.30 11.74
CA PRO A 143 4.91 14.00 11.39
C PRO A 143 3.82 14.16 10.32
N VAL A 144 3.88 13.34 9.28
CA VAL A 144 2.86 13.31 8.23
C VAL A 144 1.54 12.86 8.85
N LYS A 145 0.53 13.74 8.86
CA LYS A 145 -0.84 13.41 9.24
C LYS A 145 -1.62 13.01 8.00
N LYS A 146 -2.07 11.77 7.96
CA LYS A 146 -2.94 11.20 6.90
C LYS A 146 -4.42 11.14 7.31
N ASP A 147 -4.76 11.76 8.44
CA ASP A 147 -6.14 11.78 8.89
C ASP A 147 -7.02 12.62 7.94
N ALA A 148 -8.32 12.34 7.96
CA ALA A 148 -9.33 12.97 7.11
C ALA A 148 -9.42 14.50 7.30
N SER A 149 -9.01 15.02 8.47
CA SER A 149 -9.12 16.44 8.84
C SER A 149 -7.81 17.22 8.63
N ALA A 150 -6.69 16.54 8.39
CA ALA A 150 -5.37 17.14 8.29
C ALA A 150 -5.13 17.84 6.96
N ASN A 151 -5.77 17.39 5.89
CA ASN A 151 -5.60 17.96 4.56
C ASN A 151 -6.95 18.21 3.90
N PRO A 152 -7.14 19.36 3.23
CA PRO A 152 -8.37 19.63 2.51
C PRO A 152 -8.54 18.64 1.36
N ALA A 153 -9.81 18.32 1.05
CA ALA A 153 -10.19 17.52 -0.10
C ALA A 153 -9.56 18.06 -1.39
N LEU A 154 -9.33 17.17 -2.36
CA LEU A 154 -8.90 17.60 -3.70
C LEU A 154 -9.97 18.50 -4.34
N PRO A 155 -9.57 19.49 -5.16
CA PRO A 155 -10.51 20.42 -5.79
C PRO A 155 -11.47 19.73 -6.77
N SER A 156 -11.09 18.55 -7.28
CA SER A 156 -11.89 17.71 -8.15
C SER A 156 -11.56 16.24 -7.88
N ARG A 157 -12.48 15.33 -8.20
CA ARG A 157 -12.27 13.88 -7.99
C ARG A 157 -11.17 13.38 -8.91
N ILE A 158 -10.41 12.39 -8.44
CA ILE A 158 -9.43 11.70 -9.28
C ILE A 158 -10.16 10.93 -10.37
N LYS A 159 -9.81 11.20 -11.63
CA LYS A 159 -10.27 10.49 -12.82
C LYS A 159 -9.46 9.22 -13.05
N ARG A 160 -8.14 9.31 -12.97
CA ARG A 160 -7.22 8.18 -13.12
C ARG A 160 -5.88 8.43 -12.44
N ILE A 161 -5.13 7.35 -12.23
CA ILE A 161 -3.73 7.39 -11.81
C ILE A 161 -2.83 6.77 -12.88
N PHE A 162 -1.55 7.13 -12.86
CA PHE A 162 -0.55 6.63 -13.79
C PHE A 162 0.86 6.75 -13.22
N TYR A 163 1.80 5.99 -13.77
CA TYR A 163 3.21 6.09 -13.40
C TYR A 163 3.94 7.07 -14.31
N ILE A 164 4.93 7.76 -13.75
CA ILE A 164 5.76 8.76 -14.42
C ILE A 164 7.22 8.39 -14.17
N SER A 165 8.05 8.47 -15.21
CA SER A 165 9.50 8.38 -15.12
C SER A 165 10.17 9.60 -15.75
N SER A 166 11.41 9.87 -15.35
CA SER A 166 12.29 10.88 -15.96
C SER A 166 13.35 10.26 -16.88
N GLU A 167 13.37 8.94 -17.05
CA GLU A 167 14.40 8.26 -17.84
C GLU A 167 14.24 8.52 -19.34
N GLY A 168 15.34 8.81 -20.03
CA GLY A 168 15.40 8.83 -21.50
C GLY A 168 15.02 10.13 -22.22
N SER A 169 14.44 11.15 -21.56
CA SER A 169 14.08 12.40 -22.28
C SER A 169 14.21 13.72 -21.52
N ASN A 170 14.80 13.76 -20.31
CA ASN A 170 14.79 14.93 -19.41
C ASN A 170 13.38 15.49 -19.11
N SER A 171 12.31 14.81 -19.54
CA SER A 171 10.93 15.23 -19.36
C SER A 171 10.14 14.12 -18.65
N LEU A 172 9.41 14.51 -17.61
CA LEU A 172 8.50 13.63 -16.88
C LEU A 172 7.36 13.21 -17.82
N HIS A 173 7.34 11.94 -18.21
CA HIS A 173 6.32 11.37 -19.09
C HIS A 173 5.71 10.13 -18.47
N GLU A 174 4.48 9.81 -18.89
CA GLU A 174 3.76 8.62 -18.47
C GLU A 174 4.49 7.35 -18.94
N VAL A 175 4.62 6.38 -18.04
CA VAL A 175 5.26 5.09 -18.29
C VAL A 175 4.37 3.94 -17.85
N PHE A 176 4.59 2.77 -18.45
CA PHE A 176 3.79 1.56 -18.22
C PHE A 176 4.68 0.44 -17.67
N PRO A 177 5.06 0.51 -16.37
CA PRO A 177 5.90 -0.52 -15.78
C PRO A 177 5.20 -1.89 -15.83
N SER A 178 5.96 -2.93 -16.12
CA SER A 178 5.45 -4.30 -16.08
C SER A 178 5.27 -4.76 -14.63
N PRO A 179 4.15 -5.43 -14.29
CA PRO A 179 4.01 -6.03 -12.97
C PRO A 179 5.01 -7.16 -12.78
N HIS A 180 5.36 -7.45 -11.52
CA HIS A 180 6.21 -8.58 -11.17
C HIS A 180 5.56 -9.89 -11.67
N PRO A 181 6.26 -10.74 -12.45
CA PRO A 181 5.67 -11.95 -13.04
C PRO A 181 4.99 -12.88 -12.02
N THR A 182 5.65 -13.14 -10.88
CA THR A 182 5.08 -13.93 -9.78
C THR A 182 3.78 -13.37 -9.20
N VAL A 183 3.54 -12.05 -9.28
CA VAL A 183 2.23 -11.49 -8.87
C VAL A 183 1.14 -12.00 -9.81
N LEU A 184 1.37 -11.96 -11.13
CA LEU A 184 0.42 -12.46 -12.13
C LEU A 184 0.22 -13.98 -12.03
N GLU A 185 1.28 -14.74 -11.73
CA GLU A 185 1.20 -16.18 -11.48
C GLU A 185 0.33 -16.47 -10.25
N ARG A 186 0.59 -15.82 -9.12
CA ARG A 186 -0.17 -16.05 -7.89
C ARG A 186 -1.62 -15.62 -7.98
N LEU A 187 -1.93 -14.55 -8.71
CA LEU A 187 -3.32 -14.16 -8.97
C LEU A 187 -4.12 -15.26 -9.69
N LYS A 188 -3.47 -16.17 -10.44
CA LYS A 188 -4.14 -17.29 -11.10
C LYS A 188 -4.50 -18.44 -10.15
N GLU A 189 -3.79 -18.52 -9.02
CA GLU A 189 -3.87 -19.65 -8.08
C GLU A 189 -4.69 -19.32 -6.83
N VAL A 190 -4.97 -18.05 -6.57
CA VAL A 190 -5.65 -17.65 -5.32
C VAL A 190 -7.12 -18.08 -5.28
N ASP A 191 -7.55 -18.46 -4.08
CA ASP A 191 -8.93 -18.80 -3.75
C ASP A 191 -9.76 -17.60 -3.31
N CYS A 192 -9.13 -16.44 -3.10
CA CYS A 192 -9.79 -15.17 -2.77
C CYS A 192 -8.84 -14.01 -3.03
N ILE A 193 -9.40 -12.88 -3.47
CA ILE A 193 -8.69 -11.62 -3.67
C ILE A 193 -9.28 -10.60 -2.71
N VAL A 194 -8.44 -9.99 -1.87
CA VAL A 194 -8.87 -8.97 -0.91
C VAL A 194 -8.21 -7.64 -1.26
N TYR A 195 -9.01 -6.64 -1.58
CA TYR A 195 -8.59 -5.24 -1.64
C TYR A 195 -8.69 -4.67 -0.23
N ALA A 196 -7.54 -4.58 0.43
CA ALA A 196 -7.46 -4.13 1.81
C ALA A 196 -7.83 -2.65 1.97
N MET A 197 -8.17 -2.24 3.20
CA MET A 197 -8.38 -0.83 3.53
C MET A 197 -7.11 0.01 3.31
N GLY A 198 -7.29 1.27 2.94
CA GLY A 198 -6.21 2.23 2.70
C GLY A 198 -6.57 3.27 1.66
N SER A 199 -5.67 4.22 1.40
CA SER A 199 -5.90 5.25 0.39
C SER A 199 -6.12 4.63 -0.99
N LEU A 200 -7.28 4.94 -1.57
CA LEU A 200 -7.78 4.26 -2.76
C LEU A 200 -6.84 4.47 -3.96
N PHE A 201 -6.52 5.71 -4.27
CA PHE A 201 -5.75 6.05 -5.47
C PHE A 201 -4.24 6.01 -5.24
N THR A 202 -3.75 6.20 -4.02
CA THR A 202 -2.31 6.19 -3.72
C THR A 202 -1.77 4.90 -3.12
N SER A 203 -2.62 3.94 -2.75
CA SER A 203 -2.17 2.62 -2.21
C SER A 203 -2.74 1.43 -2.96
N ILE A 204 -4.05 1.43 -3.25
CA ILE A 204 -4.73 0.29 -3.88
C ILE A 204 -4.57 0.35 -5.40
N CYS A 205 -5.16 1.37 -6.04
CA CYS A 205 -5.17 1.52 -7.50
C CYS A 205 -3.79 1.44 -8.16
N PRO A 206 -2.66 1.92 -7.59
CA PRO A 206 -1.36 1.83 -8.25
C PRO A 206 -0.93 0.38 -8.54
N SER A 207 -1.39 -0.57 -7.73
CA SER A 207 -1.16 -2.00 -7.98
C SER A 207 -2.09 -2.56 -9.07
N LEU A 208 -3.24 -1.93 -9.28
CA LEU A 208 -4.33 -2.41 -10.14
C LEU A 208 -4.26 -1.90 -11.58
N VAL A 209 -3.72 -0.70 -11.79
CA VAL A 209 -3.62 -0.05 -13.12
C VAL A 209 -2.60 -0.72 -14.06
N LEU A 210 -1.82 -1.67 -13.55
CA LEU A 210 -0.77 -2.35 -14.31
C LEU A 210 -1.36 -3.33 -15.33
N LYS A 211 -0.76 -3.35 -16.52
CA LYS A 211 -1.17 -4.25 -17.61
C LYS A 211 -1.03 -5.71 -17.17
N GLY A 212 -2.06 -6.52 -17.40
CA GLY A 212 -2.13 -7.91 -16.98
C GLY A 212 -2.81 -8.15 -15.63
N VAL A 213 -2.88 -7.15 -14.74
CA VAL A 213 -3.51 -7.31 -13.41
C VAL A 213 -5.02 -7.40 -13.54
N GLY A 214 -5.65 -6.49 -14.29
CA GLY A 214 -7.09 -6.55 -14.58
C GLY A 214 -7.50 -7.85 -15.25
N GLU A 215 -6.71 -8.30 -16.22
CA GLU A 215 -6.94 -9.57 -16.92
C GLU A 215 -6.86 -10.76 -15.98
N ALA A 216 -5.80 -10.84 -15.17
CA ALA A 216 -5.60 -11.92 -14.21
C ALA A 216 -6.75 -11.98 -13.19
N ILE A 217 -7.14 -10.84 -12.61
CA ILE A 217 -8.22 -10.78 -11.61
C ILE A 217 -9.57 -11.14 -12.23
N ALA A 218 -9.93 -10.57 -13.38
CA ALA A 218 -11.21 -10.83 -14.05
C ALA A 218 -11.38 -12.30 -14.45
N SER A 219 -10.28 -13.00 -14.75
CA SER A 219 -10.30 -14.42 -15.11
C SER A 219 -10.63 -15.36 -13.94
N ARG A 220 -10.60 -14.86 -12.69
CA ARG A 220 -10.87 -15.67 -11.50
C ARG A 220 -12.37 -15.70 -11.20
N SER A 221 -12.88 -16.87 -10.81
CA SER A 221 -14.24 -17.03 -10.29
C SER A 221 -14.32 -16.89 -8.76
N CYS A 222 -13.19 -16.73 -8.08
CA CYS A 222 -13.14 -16.65 -6.62
C CYS A 222 -13.78 -15.36 -6.05
N PRO A 223 -14.07 -15.32 -4.74
CA PRO A 223 -14.45 -14.10 -4.04
C PRO A 223 -13.42 -12.98 -4.23
N LYS A 224 -13.93 -11.78 -4.49
CA LYS A 224 -13.15 -10.55 -4.68
C LYS A 224 -13.72 -9.50 -3.74
N VAL A 225 -13.08 -9.41 -2.58
CA VAL A 225 -13.57 -8.69 -1.41
C VAL A 225 -12.96 -7.31 -1.37
N LEU A 226 -13.80 -6.28 -1.40
CA LEU A 226 -13.38 -4.93 -1.03
C LEU A 226 -13.60 -4.73 0.47
N LEU A 227 -12.54 -4.44 1.22
CA LEU A 227 -12.65 -3.91 2.58
C LEU A 227 -12.84 -2.40 2.49
N LEU A 228 -14.07 -1.93 2.73
CA LEU A 228 -14.39 -0.52 2.61
C LEU A 228 -13.67 0.30 3.69
N ASN A 229 -13.14 1.45 3.31
CA ASN A 229 -12.61 2.39 4.29
C ASN A 229 -13.71 2.85 5.25
N SER A 230 -13.36 3.04 6.51
CA SER A 230 -14.28 3.54 7.53
C SER A 230 -14.55 5.04 7.46
N SER A 231 -13.65 5.80 6.83
CA SER A 231 -13.73 7.25 6.70
C SER A 231 -13.22 7.69 5.34
N HIS A 232 -13.59 8.92 4.96
CA HIS A 232 -13.04 9.56 3.77
C HIS A 232 -11.64 10.10 4.05
N ASP A 233 -10.79 10.05 3.03
CA ASP A 233 -9.55 10.81 3.01
C ASP A 233 -9.64 11.92 1.96
N ARG A 234 -8.54 12.65 1.80
CA ARG A 234 -8.39 13.71 0.80
C ARG A 234 -8.75 13.26 -0.63
N GLU A 235 -8.50 12.00 -0.96
CA GLU A 235 -8.68 11.43 -2.31
C GLU A 235 -10.14 11.05 -2.59
N THR A 236 -10.89 10.73 -1.53
CA THR A 236 -12.20 10.06 -1.59
C THR A 236 -13.33 10.87 -0.96
N ALA A 237 -13.13 12.18 -0.77
CA ALA A 237 -14.15 13.07 -0.23
C ALA A 237 -15.48 12.96 -1.01
N GLY A 238 -16.56 12.65 -0.29
CA GLY A 238 -17.91 12.49 -0.86
C GLY A 238 -18.08 11.23 -1.73
N PHE A 239 -17.19 10.25 -1.63
CA PHE A 239 -17.38 8.95 -2.27
C PHE A 239 -18.48 8.15 -1.56
N THR A 240 -19.19 7.30 -2.30
CA THR A 240 -20.00 6.22 -1.75
C THR A 240 -19.31 4.89 -1.98
N ALA A 241 -19.77 3.79 -1.39
CA ALA A 241 -19.23 2.46 -1.67
C ALA A 241 -19.20 2.12 -3.17
N ILE A 242 -20.22 2.58 -3.93
CA ILE A 242 -20.26 2.45 -5.39
C ILE A 242 -19.12 3.22 -6.05
N SER A 243 -18.77 4.41 -5.54
CA SER A 243 -17.66 5.20 -6.06
C SER A 243 -16.31 4.48 -5.87
N PHE A 244 -16.12 3.77 -4.76
CA PHE A 244 -14.95 2.92 -4.54
C PHE A 244 -14.89 1.76 -5.53
N VAL A 245 -16.02 1.04 -5.71
CA VAL A 245 -16.13 -0.06 -6.68
C VAL A 245 -15.85 0.43 -8.11
N ALA A 246 -16.40 1.60 -8.48
CA ALA A 246 -16.18 2.22 -9.79
C ALA A 246 -14.70 2.55 -10.00
N ALA A 247 -14.05 3.20 -9.03
CA ALA A 247 -12.62 3.54 -9.14
C ALA A 247 -11.71 2.31 -9.26
N ILE A 248 -12.00 1.23 -8.53
CA ILE A 248 -11.28 -0.05 -8.68
C ILE A 248 -11.51 -0.64 -10.07
N THR A 249 -12.76 -0.64 -10.52
CA THR A 249 -13.14 -1.13 -11.84
C THR A 249 -12.43 -0.34 -12.94
N ASP A 250 -12.40 0.99 -12.84
CA ASP A 250 -11.75 1.86 -13.82
C ASP A 250 -10.23 1.72 -13.82
N ALA A 251 -9.61 1.54 -12.65
CA ALA A 251 -8.19 1.25 -12.56
C ALA A 251 -7.84 -0.07 -13.26
N LEU A 252 -8.60 -1.14 -12.98
CA LEU A 252 -8.36 -2.48 -13.55
C LEU A 252 -8.68 -2.56 -15.04
N ASN A 253 -9.75 -1.89 -15.48
CA ASN A 253 -10.09 -1.75 -16.89
C ASN A 253 -9.18 -0.76 -17.61
N ARG A 254 -8.44 0.08 -16.88
CA ARG A 254 -7.67 1.21 -17.41
C ARG A 254 -8.56 2.13 -18.27
N THR A 255 -9.81 2.35 -17.84
CA THR A 255 -10.90 3.02 -18.60
C THR A 255 -10.47 4.34 -19.25
N HIS A 256 -9.62 5.11 -18.57
CA HIS A 256 -9.17 6.43 -19.00
C HIS A 256 -7.73 6.47 -19.51
N GLY A 257 -7.10 5.31 -19.73
CA GLY A 257 -5.74 5.18 -20.26
C GLY A 257 -5.69 5.10 -21.78
N ASP A 258 -4.63 4.48 -22.30
CA ASP A 258 -4.51 4.18 -23.73
C ASP A 258 -5.60 3.18 -24.17
N ALA A 259 -6.42 3.61 -25.14
CA ALA A 259 -7.54 2.86 -25.69
C ALA A 259 -7.19 1.43 -26.15
N HIS A 260 -5.95 1.19 -26.60
CA HIS A 260 -5.51 -0.13 -27.05
C HIS A 260 -5.29 -1.12 -25.89
N ASN A 261 -5.20 -0.62 -24.66
CA ASN A 261 -4.97 -1.42 -23.47
C ASN A 261 -6.18 -1.43 -22.52
N CYS A 262 -7.28 -0.80 -22.89
CA CYS A 262 -8.49 -0.78 -22.06
C CYS A 262 -9.20 -2.14 -22.08
N LEU A 263 -9.82 -2.48 -20.96
CA LEU A 263 -10.76 -3.60 -20.84
C LEU A 263 -12.18 -3.04 -20.65
N GLN A 264 -13.19 -3.90 -20.80
CA GLN A 264 -14.60 -3.55 -20.66
C GLN A 264 -15.33 -4.51 -19.71
N ASN A 265 -14.62 -4.97 -18.67
CA ASN A 265 -15.21 -5.89 -17.71
C ASN A 265 -16.18 -5.15 -16.78
N SER A 266 -17.29 -5.80 -16.42
CA SER A 266 -18.25 -5.29 -15.44
C SER A 266 -17.66 -5.26 -14.01
N PRO A 267 -18.17 -4.41 -13.10
CA PRO A 267 -17.70 -4.35 -11.71
C PRO A 267 -17.62 -5.69 -10.98
N LYS A 268 -18.61 -6.58 -11.15
CA LYS A 268 -18.63 -7.94 -10.56
C LYS A 268 -17.42 -8.82 -10.94
N SER A 269 -16.77 -8.53 -12.06
CA SER A 269 -15.55 -9.23 -12.48
C SER A 269 -14.36 -8.88 -11.57
N TYR A 270 -14.44 -7.76 -10.85
CA TYR A 270 -13.37 -7.23 -10.01
C TYR A 270 -13.71 -7.18 -8.54
N VAL A 271 -14.96 -6.91 -8.18
CA VAL A 271 -15.46 -6.87 -6.81
C VAL A 271 -16.84 -7.52 -6.81
N ASN A 272 -17.04 -8.58 -6.02
CA ASN A 272 -18.34 -9.25 -5.87
C ASN A 272 -18.81 -9.32 -4.40
N THR A 273 -17.90 -9.06 -3.47
CA THR A 273 -18.18 -9.02 -2.03
C THR A 273 -17.67 -7.70 -1.45
N LEU A 274 -18.48 -7.05 -0.62
CA LEU A 274 -18.13 -5.82 0.07
C LEU A 274 -18.20 -6.06 1.59
N PHE A 275 -17.09 -5.81 2.27
CA PHE A 275 -17.07 -5.77 3.73
C PHE A 275 -17.16 -4.33 4.17
N VAL A 276 -18.04 -4.02 5.12
CA VAL A 276 -18.31 -2.67 5.60
C VAL A 276 -18.06 -2.63 7.11
N PRO A 277 -17.23 -1.70 7.62
CA PRO A 277 -17.08 -1.58 9.06
C PRO A 277 -18.36 -0.98 9.65
N ARG A 278 -18.85 -1.57 10.75
CA ARG A 278 -19.98 -1.02 11.51
C ARG A 278 -19.66 0.43 11.90
N ASP A 279 -20.64 1.31 11.81
CA ASP A 279 -20.50 2.74 12.12
C ASP A 279 -19.44 3.47 11.24
N GLY A 280 -19.11 2.92 10.07
CA GLY A 280 -18.32 3.60 9.05
C GLY A 280 -19.07 4.80 8.44
N GLN A 281 -18.31 5.81 8.02
CA GLN A 281 -18.82 7.06 7.45
C GLN A 281 -19.17 6.96 5.96
N VAL A 282 -18.58 6.01 5.23
CA VAL A 282 -18.78 5.88 3.78
C VAL A 282 -20.19 5.35 3.50
N PRO A 283 -21.04 6.09 2.76
CA PRO A 283 -22.40 5.65 2.47
C PRO A 283 -22.45 4.36 1.65
N VAL A 284 -23.35 3.45 2.03
CA VAL A 284 -23.56 2.15 1.38
C VAL A 284 -24.98 2.05 0.83
N GLU A 285 -25.09 1.87 -0.48
CA GLU A 285 -26.35 1.79 -1.21
C GLU A 285 -26.54 0.35 -1.69
N ALA A 286 -27.06 -0.53 -0.81
CA ALA A 286 -27.04 -1.98 -1.01
C ALA A 286 -27.76 -2.44 -2.30
N GLU A 287 -28.92 -1.86 -2.61
CA GLU A 287 -29.69 -2.20 -3.82
C GLU A 287 -28.90 -1.91 -5.11
N ARG A 288 -28.31 -0.71 -5.19
CA ARG A 288 -27.49 -0.31 -6.33
C ARG A 288 -26.19 -1.10 -6.45
N LEU A 289 -25.61 -1.55 -5.34
CA LEU A 289 -24.47 -2.46 -5.35
C LEU A 289 -24.86 -3.84 -5.92
N ALA A 290 -26.06 -4.33 -5.58
CA ALA A 290 -26.59 -5.57 -6.14
C ALA A 290 -26.80 -5.47 -7.66
N ASP A 291 -27.28 -4.32 -8.16
CA ASP A 291 -27.42 -4.06 -9.62
C ASP A 291 -26.08 -4.13 -10.38
N LEU A 292 -24.97 -3.80 -9.70
CA LEU A 292 -23.60 -3.90 -10.24
C LEU A 292 -23.02 -5.32 -10.11
N GLY A 293 -23.77 -6.24 -9.50
CA GLY A 293 -23.39 -7.64 -9.26
C GLY A 293 -22.51 -7.85 -8.01
N ILE A 294 -22.50 -6.90 -7.07
CA ILE A 294 -21.90 -7.05 -5.75
C ILE A 294 -22.97 -7.64 -4.83
N THR A 295 -23.09 -8.97 -4.86
CA THR A 295 -24.21 -9.68 -4.26
C THR A 295 -24.03 -9.97 -2.77
N GLU A 296 -22.82 -9.85 -2.24
CA GLU A 296 -22.53 -10.15 -0.84
C GLU A 296 -22.05 -8.90 -0.10
N LEU A 297 -22.88 -8.42 0.82
CA LEU A 297 -22.59 -7.30 1.70
C LEU A 297 -22.46 -7.80 3.13
N VAL A 298 -21.26 -7.69 3.71
CA VAL A 298 -20.96 -8.15 5.07
C VAL A 298 -20.65 -6.96 5.96
N VAL A 299 -21.50 -6.72 6.96
CA VAL A 299 -21.20 -5.74 8.01
C VAL A 299 -20.32 -6.42 9.06
N VAL A 300 -19.15 -5.86 9.30
CA VAL A 300 -18.15 -6.38 10.25
C VAL A 300 -18.06 -5.41 11.42
N ASP A 301 -17.97 -5.93 12.64
CA ASP A 301 -17.84 -5.08 13.82
C ASP A 301 -16.57 -4.22 13.77
N SER A 302 -16.64 -3.07 14.43
CA SER A 302 -15.60 -2.05 14.41
C SER A 302 -15.24 -1.61 15.83
N VAL A 303 -14.04 -1.06 15.98
CA VAL A 303 -13.54 -0.43 17.20
C VAL A 303 -13.09 1.00 16.90
N HIS A 304 -13.16 1.86 17.90
CA HIS A 304 -12.68 3.23 17.76
C HIS A 304 -11.19 3.33 18.11
N ASP A 305 -10.37 3.78 17.16
CA ASP A 305 -8.98 4.14 17.36
C ASP A 305 -8.85 5.66 17.52
N SER A 306 -8.15 6.10 18.57
CA SER A 306 -7.97 7.51 18.91
C SER A 306 -7.28 8.36 17.83
N LYS A 307 -6.54 7.75 16.90
CA LYS A 307 -5.76 8.44 15.86
C LYS A 307 -6.43 8.39 14.49
N VAL A 308 -7.02 7.24 14.14
CA VAL A 308 -7.57 7.00 12.79
C VAL A 308 -9.09 6.85 12.75
N GLY A 309 -9.76 6.95 13.90
CA GLY A 309 -11.21 6.85 14.02
C GLY A 309 -11.69 5.40 14.01
N GLN A 310 -12.86 5.16 13.43
CA GLN A 310 -13.43 3.81 13.37
C GLN A 310 -12.53 2.89 12.53
N ILE A 311 -12.21 1.69 12.99
CA ILE A 311 -11.48 0.65 12.25
C ILE A 311 -12.17 -0.69 12.44
N TYR A 312 -11.98 -1.64 11.53
CA TYR A 312 -12.47 -3.00 11.73
C TYR A 312 -11.94 -3.61 13.04
N ASP A 313 -12.81 -4.29 13.79
CA ASP A 313 -12.34 -5.17 14.86
C ASP A 313 -11.55 -6.33 14.21
N PRO A 314 -10.26 -6.52 14.55
CA PRO A 314 -9.43 -7.53 13.90
C PRO A 314 -9.99 -8.95 14.02
N LYS A 315 -10.61 -9.29 15.16
CA LYS A 315 -11.15 -10.64 15.37
C LYS A 315 -12.39 -10.86 14.50
N SER A 316 -13.33 -9.90 14.51
CA SER A 316 -14.51 -9.98 13.66
C SER A 316 -14.16 -9.98 12.17
N LEU A 317 -13.16 -9.22 11.73
CA LEU A 317 -12.70 -9.22 10.34
C LEU A 317 -12.10 -10.57 9.93
N ILE A 318 -11.22 -11.14 10.75
CA ILE A 318 -10.63 -12.46 10.49
C ILE A 318 -11.73 -13.53 10.43
N GLN A 319 -12.70 -13.48 11.35
CA GLN A 319 -13.81 -14.41 11.38
C GLN A 319 -14.69 -14.29 10.12
N ALA A 320 -15.05 -13.06 9.72
CA ALA A 320 -15.84 -12.82 8.52
C ALA A 320 -15.14 -13.30 7.24
N LEU A 321 -13.81 -13.10 7.13
CA LEU A 321 -13.02 -13.63 6.02
C LEU A 321 -12.96 -15.16 6.04
N ALA A 322 -12.80 -15.77 7.21
CA ALA A 322 -12.78 -17.22 7.35
C ALA A 322 -14.12 -17.86 6.97
N ASP A 323 -15.24 -17.23 7.35
CA ASP A 323 -16.58 -17.72 7.01
C ASP A 323 -16.89 -17.58 5.53
N LEU A 324 -16.42 -16.51 4.88
CA LEU A 324 -16.51 -16.36 3.44
C LEU A 324 -15.79 -17.48 2.68
N LEU A 325 -14.58 -17.85 3.12
CA LEU A 325 -13.77 -18.89 2.48
C LEU A 325 -14.27 -20.32 2.68
N ARG A 326 -15.25 -20.53 3.58
CA ARG A 326 -15.86 -21.84 3.84
C ARG A 326 -17.10 -22.12 2.97
N LYS A 327 -17.62 -21.11 2.27
CA LYS A 327 -18.77 -21.23 1.37
C LYS A 327 -18.35 -21.84 0.03
#